data_AF-A0A522BD14-F1
#
_entry.id   AF-A0A522BD14-F1
#
_cell.length_a   1.000
_cell.length_b   1.000
_cell.length_c   1.000
_cell.angle_alpha   90.00
_cell.angle_beta   90.00
_cell.angle_gamma   90.00
#
_symmetry.space_group_name_H-M   'P 1'
#
loop_
_entity.id
_entity.type
_entity.pdbx_description
1 polymer ?
#
loop_
_entity_poly.entity_id
_entity_poly.type
_entity_poly.pdbx_seq_one_letter_code
_entity_poly.pdbx_strand_id
1 'polypeptide(L)'
;MDHRIGSTRESTLLGSSEFQEAPDGEKWWKQMRDYFTRRICLPAHSGPSGLCSAYVDSCNGANAVGPKILASFDQLLHVASLNNMLWRLAGAEYHTFDLDYKFHEITGCSLPQRRPGADDRFKADVDAIAAEVMGKPDKVKEMAGLLSDALTQNQPPWWACFAEEAGPYYDAGDWVKLCRVLGLGHFHDGHWVLSWRYEVGLAGTVYRPTVVEANDGPFHFPSPPSEPYGITMPLDLGDVPACCEVVHPPLTGQAAVRACTGLLGHMEGAPCSTGDLHLFRQRHTERLKTNYNKPQNQEWFNRHMGIS
;
A
#
# COMPACT_ATOMS: atom_id res chain seq x y z
N MET A 1 13.23 -27.15 -1.32
CA MET A 1 13.48 -26.36 -0.10
C MET A 1 14.16 -25.10 -0.59
N ASP A 2 13.51 -23.92 -0.45
CA ASP A 2 14.02 -22.70 -1.08
C ASP A 2 15.24 -22.21 -0.30
N HIS A 3 16.43 -22.41 -0.87
CA HIS A 3 17.72 -21.99 -0.33
C HIS A 3 17.86 -20.46 -0.10
N ARG A 4 16.85 -19.65 -0.43
CA ARG A 4 16.85 -18.17 -0.25
C ARG A 4 15.82 -17.69 0.76
N ILE A 5 14.88 -18.53 1.18
CA ILE A 5 14.20 -18.35 2.45
C ILE A 5 15.09 -19.04 3.47
N GLY A 6 15.95 -18.27 4.15
CA GLY A 6 16.76 -18.84 5.22
C GLY A 6 15.85 -19.60 6.19
N SER A 7 16.30 -20.75 6.68
CA SER A 7 15.51 -21.62 7.57
C SER A 7 14.90 -20.87 8.76
N THR A 8 15.55 -19.79 9.21
CA THR A 8 15.05 -18.85 10.21
C THR A 8 13.77 -18.15 9.77
N ARG A 9 13.74 -17.60 8.55
CA ARG A 9 12.57 -16.90 8.01
C ARG A 9 11.43 -17.86 7.72
N GLU A 10 11.74 -19.05 7.21
CA GLU A 10 10.76 -20.11 6.99
C GLU A 10 10.14 -20.54 8.32
N SER A 11 10.96 -20.72 9.36
CA SER A 11 10.48 -20.96 10.73
C SER A 11 9.62 -19.82 11.28
N THR A 12 9.91 -18.56 10.96
CA THR A 12 9.08 -17.42 11.39
C THR A 12 7.72 -17.40 10.70
N LEU A 13 7.66 -17.71 9.40
CA LEU A 13 6.41 -17.77 8.64
C LEU A 13 5.57 -18.99 9.03
N LEU A 14 6.19 -20.17 9.15
CA LEU A 14 5.53 -21.41 9.57
C LEU A 14 5.19 -21.44 11.06
N GLY A 15 5.92 -20.67 11.88
CA GLY A 15 5.64 -20.46 13.30
C GLY A 15 4.65 -19.31 13.55
N SER A 16 4.26 -18.57 12.51
CA SER A 16 3.20 -17.57 12.56
C SER A 16 1.88 -18.32 12.78
N SER A 17 1.16 -18.03 13.87
CA SER A 17 -0.12 -18.69 14.14
C SER A 17 -1.18 -18.41 13.07
N GLU A 18 -0.93 -17.38 12.25
CA GLU A 18 -1.71 -16.98 11.08
C GLU A 18 -1.61 -17.97 9.92
N PHE A 19 -0.48 -18.69 9.74
CA PHE A 19 -0.33 -19.67 8.66
C PHE A 19 -0.46 -21.09 9.19
N GLN A 20 -1.65 -21.67 9.06
CA GLN A 20 -1.92 -23.08 9.36
C GLN A 20 -1.93 -23.88 8.06
N GLU A 21 -1.50 -25.15 8.07
CA GLU A 21 -1.60 -26.03 6.89
C GLU A 21 -3.01 -25.92 6.28
N ALA A 22 -3.09 -25.33 5.08
CA ALA A 22 -4.36 -24.94 4.48
C ALA A 22 -4.84 -26.02 3.50
N PRO A 23 -6.03 -26.61 3.70
CA PRO A 23 -6.57 -27.61 2.78
C PRO A 23 -7.34 -27.00 1.58
N ASP A 24 -7.61 -25.69 1.56
CA ASP A 24 -8.33 -24.98 0.49
C ASP A 24 -7.97 -23.48 0.39
N GLY A 25 -8.38 -22.83 -0.71
CA GLY A 25 -7.99 -21.46 -1.07
C GLY A 25 -8.59 -20.35 -0.19
N GLU A 26 -9.84 -20.46 0.27
CA GLU A 26 -10.49 -19.43 1.08
C GLU A 26 -9.84 -19.28 2.47
N LYS A 27 -9.47 -20.41 3.08
CA LYS A 27 -8.72 -20.40 4.35
C LYS A 27 -7.34 -19.78 4.18
N TRP A 28 -6.62 -20.13 3.11
CA TRP A 28 -5.33 -19.50 2.77
C TRP A 28 -5.45 -17.96 2.69
N TRP A 29 -6.54 -17.43 2.13
CA TRP A 29 -6.76 -15.99 2.05
C TRP A 29 -7.04 -15.30 3.38
N LYS A 30 -7.83 -15.95 4.24
CA LYS A 30 -8.03 -15.46 5.60
C LYS A 30 -6.69 -15.41 6.34
N GLN A 31 -5.86 -16.43 6.21
CA GLN A 31 -4.52 -16.49 6.80
C GLN A 31 -3.60 -15.38 6.26
N MET A 32 -3.61 -15.13 4.95
CA MET A 32 -2.87 -14.01 4.34
C MET A 32 -3.33 -12.64 4.85
N ARG A 33 -4.65 -12.44 5.00
CA ARG A 33 -5.20 -11.20 5.57
C ARG A 33 -4.84 -11.06 7.05
N ASP A 34 -4.91 -12.14 7.81
CA ASP A 34 -4.53 -12.16 9.22
C ASP A 34 -3.03 -11.87 9.37
N TYR A 35 -2.17 -12.46 8.54
CA TYR A 35 -0.74 -12.14 8.48
C TYR A 35 -0.51 -10.66 8.11
N PHE A 36 -1.21 -10.16 7.09
CA PHE A 36 -1.06 -8.76 6.69
C PHE A 36 -1.43 -7.81 7.83
N THR A 37 -2.62 -7.97 8.41
CA THR A 37 -3.12 -7.11 9.48
C THR A 37 -2.35 -7.25 10.80
N ARG A 38 -1.91 -8.46 11.15
CA ARG A 38 -1.31 -8.75 12.46
C ARG A 38 0.21 -8.77 12.47
N ARG A 39 0.86 -8.84 11.30
CA ARG A 39 2.33 -8.89 11.19
C ARG A 39 2.87 -7.78 10.31
N ILE A 40 2.25 -7.47 9.19
CA ILE A 40 2.76 -6.49 8.22
C ILE A 40 2.37 -5.06 8.61
N CYS A 41 1.11 -4.84 9.00
CA CYS A 41 0.55 -3.54 9.40
C CYS A 41 0.94 -3.07 10.81
N LEU A 42 1.77 -3.83 11.53
CA LEU A 42 2.22 -3.39 12.85
C LEU A 42 3.20 -2.21 12.74
N PRO A 43 3.35 -1.38 13.79
CA PRO A 43 4.36 -0.33 13.81
C PRO A 43 5.80 -0.90 13.66
N ALA A 44 6.71 -0.12 13.08
CA ALA A 44 8.13 -0.49 12.99
C ALA A 44 8.85 -0.55 14.35
N HIS A 45 8.28 0.08 15.37
CA HIS A 45 8.80 0.02 16.73
C HIS A 45 7.84 -0.80 17.59
N SER A 46 8.39 -1.66 18.44
CA SER A 46 7.59 -2.50 19.33
C SER A 46 6.70 -1.64 20.21
N GLY A 47 5.38 -1.78 20.05
CA GLY A 47 4.40 -1.19 20.94
C GLY A 47 4.36 -1.91 22.31
N PRO A 48 3.36 -1.62 23.16
CA PRO A 48 3.19 -2.28 24.46
C PRO A 48 3.08 -3.81 24.39
N SER A 49 2.65 -4.35 23.25
CA SER A 49 2.56 -5.78 22.97
C SER A 49 3.90 -6.44 22.64
N GLY A 50 4.97 -5.67 22.46
CA GLY A 50 6.28 -6.16 22.03
C GLY A 50 6.37 -6.57 20.55
N LEU A 51 5.25 -6.55 19.82
CA LEU A 51 5.21 -6.92 18.41
C LEU A 51 5.53 -5.70 17.52
N CYS A 52 6.26 -5.96 16.43
CA CYS A 52 6.62 -4.97 15.42
C CYS A 52 6.33 -5.52 14.01
N SER A 53 6.33 -4.63 13.02
CA SER A 53 6.13 -5.01 11.63
C SER A 53 7.09 -6.12 11.21
N ALA A 54 6.62 -7.10 10.44
CA ALA A 54 7.49 -8.13 9.89
C ALA A 54 8.60 -7.52 9.00
N TYR A 55 8.42 -6.33 8.40
CA TYR A 55 9.50 -5.68 7.63
C TYR A 55 10.75 -5.36 8.45
N VAL A 56 10.59 -5.05 9.74
CA VAL A 56 11.73 -4.72 10.61
C VAL A 56 12.35 -5.96 11.26
N ASP A 57 11.80 -7.15 11.01
CA ASP A 57 12.41 -8.40 11.47
C ASP A 57 13.80 -8.54 10.85
N SER A 58 14.78 -8.90 11.67
CA SER A 58 16.17 -9.15 11.26
C SER A 58 16.29 -10.07 10.05
N CYS A 59 15.38 -11.05 9.90
CA CYS A 59 15.37 -11.95 8.75
C CYS A 59 15.01 -11.27 7.42
N ASN A 60 14.49 -10.04 7.46
CA ASN A 60 14.13 -9.20 6.32
C ASN A 60 15.12 -8.05 6.08
N GLY A 61 16.23 -7.97 6.83
CA GLY A 61 17.22 -6.90 6.70
C GLY A 61 17.82 -6.75 5.29
N ALA A 62 17.89 -7.84 4.52
CA ALA A 62 18.35 -7.82 3.13
C ALA A 62 17.38 -7.11 2.15
N ASN A 63 16.13 -6.86 2.58
CA ASN A 63 15.15 -6.13 1.78
C ASN A 63 15.22 -4.61 2.00
N ALA A 64 16.00 -4.15 2.98
CA ALA A 64 16.26 -2.73 3.16
C ALA A 64 16.97 -2.19 1.91
N VAL A 65 16.48 -1.07 1.39
CA VAL A 65 17.10 -0.44 0.23
C VAL A 65 18.42 0.19 0.67
N GLY A 66 19.51 -0.25 0.03
CA GLY A 66 20.86 0.20 0.39
C GLY A 66 21.11 1.69 0.07
N PRO A 67 22.03 2.34 0.80
CA PRO A 67 22.28 3.79 0.69
C PRO A 67 22.74 4.22 -0.71
N LYS A 68 23.38 3.32 -1.48
CA LYS A 68 23.78 3.61 -2.87
C LYS A 68 22.58 3.89 -3.78
N ILE A 69 21.49 3.14 -3.61
CA ILE A 69 20.26 3.36 -4.39
C ILE A 69 19.59 4.64 -3.90
N LEU A 70 19.45 4.79 -2.58
CA LEU A 70 18.80 5.97 -1.99
C LEU A 70 19.54 7.28 -2.31
N ALA A 71 20.86 7.26 -2.51
CA ALA A 71 21.63 8.44 -2.89
C ALA A 71 21.27 9.02 -4.27
N SER A 72 20.48 8.31 -5.08
CA SER A 72 20.04 8.76 -6.41
C SER A 72 18.63 9.36 -6.40
N PHE A 73 17.96 9.42 -5.25
CA PHE A 73 16.59 9.89 -5.12
C PHE A 73 16.44 10.74 -3.86
N ASP A 74 15.80 11.90 -4.00
CA ASP A 74 15.63 12.84 -2.91
C ASP A 74 14.30 12.58 -2.18
N GLN A 75 13.26 12.27 -2.94
CA GLN A 75 11.89 12.26 -2.44
C GLN A 75 11.11 10.99 -2.75
N LEU A 76 10.16 10.70 -1.86
CA LEU A 76 9.14 9.68 -2.04
C LEU A 76 7.78 10.31 -2.30
N LEU A 77 6.97 9.63 -3.09
CA LEU A 77 5.57 9.94 -3.33
C LEU A 77 4.70 8.77 -2.85
N HIS A 78 3.81 9.04 -1.91
CA HIS A 78 2.77 8.11 -1.46
C HIS A 78 1.40 8.63 -1.87
N VAL A 79 0.53 7.73 -2.33
CA VAL A 79 -0.88 8.03 -2.64
C VAL A 79 -1.76 7.04 -1.89
N ALA A 80 -2.77 7.56 -1.18
CA ALA A 80 -3.75 6.76 -0.46
C ALA A 80 -5.17 7.11 -0.91
N SER A 81 -6.07 6.13 -0.88
CA SER A 81 -7.49 6.36 -1.10
C SER A 81 -8.14 6.91 0.18
N LEU A 82 -8.70 8.13 0.09
CA LEU A 82 -9.50 8.74 1.15
C LEU A 82 -10.69 7.85 1.51
N ASN A 83 -11.38 7.28 0.51
CA ASN A 83 -12.48 6.35 0.71
C ASN A 83 -12.07 5.17 1.59
N ASN A 84 -10.93 4.54 1.30
CA ASN A 84 -10.44 3.39 2.08
C ASN A 84 -10.01 3.78 3.49
N MET A 85 -9.39 4.96 3.67
CA MET A 85 -9.03 5.47 4.99
C MET A 85 -10.28 5.71 5.84
N LEU A 86 -11.27 6.41 5.30
CA LEU A 86 -12.55 6.66 5.98
C LEU A 86 -13.33 5.37 6.23
N TRP A 87 -13.30 4.41 5.31
CA TRP A 87 -14.01 3.14 5.46
C TRP A 87 -13.48 2.34 6.64
N ARG A 88 -12.15 2.37 6.84
CA ARG A 88 -11.52 1.76 8.01
C ARG A 88 -11.95 2.47 9.29
N LEU A 89 -11.88 3.80 9.33
CA LEU A 89 -12.27 4.58 10.51
C LEU A 89 -13.76 4.51 10.85
N ALA A 90 -14.60 4.25 9.85
CA ALA A 90 -16.03 4.01 10.03
C ALA A 90 -16.37 2.70 10.75
N GLY A 91 -15.37 1.83 10.98
CA GLY A 91 -15.49 0.66 11.84
C GLY A 91 -15.66 1.06 13.31
N ALA A 92 -16.55 0.35 14.03
CA ALA A 92 -16.90 0.67 15.41
C ALA A 92 -15.71 0.71 16.39
N GLU A 93 -14.60 0.05 16.05
CA GLU A 93 -13.38 0.01 16.85
C GLU A 93 -12.52 1.29 16.76
N TYR A 94 -12.73 2.14 15.75
CA TYR A 94 -11.98 3.38 15.55
C TYR A 94 -12.80 4.65 15.73
N HIS A 95 -14.13 4.54 15.71
CA HIS A 95 -15.02 5.69 15.74
C HIS A 95 -15.20 6.23 17.18
N THR A 96 -14.30 7.11 17.61
CA THR A 96 -14.42 7.82 18.89
C THR A 96 -15.08 9.19 18.71
N PHE A 97 -15.76 9.67 19.76
CA PHE A 97 -16.36 11.01 19.76
C PHE A 97 -15.30 12.11 19.48
N ASP A 98 -14.12 11.99 20.10
CA ASP A 98 -13.04 12.96 19.94
C ASP A 98 -12.50 13.00 18.49
N LEU A 99 -12.43 11.85 17.83
CA LEU A 99 -12.02 11.77 16.42
C LEU A 99 -13.06 12.42 15.51
N ASP A 100 -14.34 12.09 15.68
CA ASP A 100 -15.43 12.66 14.88
C ASP A 100 -15.54 14.18 15.08
N TYR A 101 -15.41 14.65 16.32
CA TYR A 101 -15.40 16.08 16.64
C TYR A 101 -14.26 16.83 15.93
N LYS A 102 -13.01 16.36 16.07
CA LYS A 102 -11.86 16.97 15.39
C LYS A 102 -11.99 16.90 13.87
N PHE A 103 -12.50 15.79 13.34
CA PHE A 103 -12.73 15.62 11.92
C PHE A 103 -13.77 16.64 11.42
N HIS A 104 -14.83 16.88 12.19
CA HIS A 104 -15.83 17.90 11.90
C HIS A 104 -15.28 19.33 11.96
N GLU A 105 -14.42 19.67 12.92
CA GLU A 105 -13.77 21.00 12.96
C GLU A 105 -12.88 21.27 11.74
N ILE A 106 -12.31 20.22 11.15
CA ILE A 106 -11.47 20.32 9.95
C ILE A 106 -12.35 20.39 8.69
N THR A 107 -13.27 19.44 8.54
CA THR A 107 -13.98 19.18 7.27
C THR A 107 -15.37 19.78 7.19
N GLY A 108 -15.98 20.17 8.32
CA GLY A 108 -17.40 20.55 8.39
C GLY A 108 -18.37 19.36 8.29
N CYS A 109 -17.86 18.14 8.14
CA CYS A 109 -18.63 16.91 8.02
C CYS A 109 -18.34 15.96 9.19
N SER A 110 -19.31 15.13 9.55
CA SER A 110 -19.03 13.98 10.43
C SER A 110 -18.33 12.87 9.67
N LEU A 111 -17.62 12.00 10.38
CA LEU A 111 -17.09 10.78 9.82
C LEU A 111 -18.22 9.91 9.23
N PRO A 112 -17.99 9.29 8.07
CA PRO A 112 -18.97 8.38 7.49
C PRO A 112 -19.21 7.17 8.41
N GLN A 113 -20.43 6.63 8.39
CA GLN A 113 -20.77 5.43 9.15
C GLN A 113 -20.87 4.21 8.24
N ARG A 114 -20.27 3.08 8.66
CA ARG A 114 -20.40 1.81 7.96
C ARG A 114 -21.70 1.12 8.36
N ARG A 115 -22.65 1.02 7.42
CA ARG A 115 -23.91 0.29 7.61
C ARG A 115 -24.08 -0.77 6.51
N PRO A 116 -24.53 -1.99 6.84
CA PRO A 116 -24.81 -3.01 5.82
C PRO A 116 -25.77 -2.48 4.75
N GLY A 117 -25.40 -2.60 3.47
CA GLY A 117 -26.22 -2.16 2.33
C GLY A 117 -26.26 -0.65 2.10
N ALA A 118 -25.37 0.12 2.72
CA ALA A 118 -25.31 1.59 2.58
C ALA A 118 -24.07 2.09 1.83
N ASP A 119 -23.51 1.27 0.93
CA ASP A 119 -22.27 1.59 0.21
C ASP A 119 -22.40 2.87 -0.63
N ASP A 120 -23.56 3.09 -1.28
CA ASP A 120 -23.82 4.32 -2.04
C ASP A 120 -23.88 5.56 -1.15
N ARG A 121 -24.45 5.42 0.06
CA ARG A 121 -24.49 6.51 1.04
C ARG A 121 -23.10 6.82 1.57
N PHE A 122 -22.29 5.81 1.83
CA PHE A 122 -20.90 5.99 2.23
C PHE A 122 -20.12 6.76 1.15
N LYS A 123 -20.29 6.41 -0.13
CA LYS A 123 -19.66 7.14 -1.25
C LYS A 123 -20.09 8.61 -1.27
N ALA A 124 -21.39 8.88 -1.16
CA ALA A 124 -21.91 10.25 -1.11
C ALA A 124 -21.36 11.06 0.08
N ASP A 125 -21.19 10.43 1.25
CA ASP A 125 -20.58 11.07 2.42
C ASP A 125 -19.10 11.45 2.13
N VAL A 126 -18.34 10.57 1.46
CA VAL A 126 -16.95 10.86 1.06
C VAL A 126 -16.89 11.99 0.03
N ASP A 127 -17.79 12.03 -0.94
CA ASP A 127 -17.87 13.10 -1.94
C ASP A 127 -18.16 14.46 -1.29
N ALA A 128 -19.08 14.49 -0.31
CA ALA A 128 -19.39 15.70 0.45
C ALA A 128 -18.16 16.18 1.25
N ILE A 129 -17.47 15.28 1.94
CA ILE A 129 -16.22 15.60 2.65
C ILE A 129 -15.18 16.18 1.69
N ALA A 130 -14.96 15.53 0.55
CA ALA A 130 -14.00 15.99 -0.44
C ALA A 130 -14.36 17.37 -0.97
N ALA A 131 -15.63 17.62 -1.30
CA ALA A 131 -16.12 18.91 -1.75
C ALA A 131 -15.89 20.03 -0.73
N GLU A 132 -16.07 19.74 0.56
CA GLU A 132 -15.88 20.75 1.62
C GLU A 132 -14.42 21.18 1.79
N VAL A 133 -13.45 20.28 1.63
CA VAL A 133 -12.03 20.61 1.80
C VAL A 133 -11.30 20.88 0.49
N MET A 134 -11.94 20.62 -0.66
CA MET A 134 -11.36 20.89 -1.97
C MET A 134 -10.98 22.36 -2.11
N GLY A 135 -9.78 22.61 -2.65
CA GLY A 135 -9.25 23.98 -2.79
C GLY A 135 -8.84 24.64 -1.47
N LYS A 136 -8.85 23.91 -0.34
CA LYS A 136 -8.39 24.37 0.98
C LYS A 136 -7.19 23.51 1.43
N PRO A 137 -5.97 23.76 0.91
CA PRO A 137 -4.82 22.87 1.13
C PRO A 137 -4.51 22.60 2.60
N ASP A 138 -4.62 23.61 3.46
CA ASP A 138 -4.34 23.45 4.90
C ASP A 138 -5.36 22.52 5.56
N LYS A 139 -6.64 22.60 5.20
CA LYS A 139 -7.67 21.67 5.68
C LYS A 139 -7.44 20.25 5.19
N VAL A 140 -7.00 20.08 3.93
CA VAL A 140 -6.62 18.77 3.40
C VAL A 140 -5.44 18.19 4.19
N LYS A 141 -4.41 18.99 4.48
CA LYS A 141 -3.24 18.54 5.26
C LYS A 141 -3.59 18.17 6.69
N GLU A 142 -4.40 18.98 7.36
CA GLU A 142 -4.92 18.71 8.70
C GLU A 142 -5.74 17.41 8.72
N MET A 143 -6.66 17.26 7.76
CA MET A 143 -7.49 16.06 7.61
C MET A 143 -6.59 14.83 7.37
N ALA A 144 -5.67 14.90 6.43
CA ALA A 144 -4.75 13.82 6.09
C ALA A 144 -3.90 13.40 7.30
N GLY A 145 -3.40 14.36 8.08
CA GLY A 145 -2.68 14.10 9.33
C GLY A 145 -3.56 13.41 10.38
N LEU A 146 -4.77 13.93 10.61
CA LEU A 146 -5.72 13.33 11.57
C LEU A 146 -6.09 11.90 11.18
N LEU A 147 -6.40 11.65 9.90
CA LEU A 147 -6.71 10.33 9.39
C LEU A 147 -5.50 9.39 9.54
N SER A 148 -4.29 9.90 9.29
CA SER A 148 -3.08 9.10 9.47
C SER A 148 -2.89 8.69 10.94
N ASP A 149 -3.04 9.65 11.85
CA ASP A 149 -2.90 9.44 13.28
C ASP A 149 -3.95 8.48 13.84
N ALA A 150 -5.21 8.65 13.44
CA ALA A 150 -6.31 7.80 13.87
C ALA A 150 -6.11 6.34 13.44
N LEU A 151 -5.51 6.12 12.27
CA LEU A 151 -5.24 4.79 11.76
C LEU A 151 -3.91 4.20 12.26
N THR A 152 -3.03 4.97 12.91
CA THR A 152 -1.61 4.64 13.23
C THR A 152 -1.26 3.15 13.46
N GLN A 153 -2.00 2.43 14.31
CA GLN A 153 -1.69 1.02 14.63
C GLN A 153 -2.29 -0.01 13.65
N ASN A 154 -3.18 0.42 12.78
CA ASN A 154 -3.94 -0.39 11.84
C ASN A 154 -3.75 0.08 10.38
N GLN A 155 -2.87 1.04 10.17
CA GLN A 155 -2.46 1.41 8.84
C GLN A 155 -1.60 0.30 8.25
N PRO A 156 -1.86 -0.10 7.00
CA PRO A 156 -0.85 -0.79 6.25
C PRO A 156 0.40 0.11 6.14
N PRO A 157 1.58 -0.50 5.98
CA PRO A 157 2.76 0.23 5.56
C PRO A 157 2.44 1.15 4.39
N TRP A 158 3.10 2.31 4.38
CA TRP A 158 3.00 3.20 3.24
C TRP A 158 3.77 2.62 2.07
N TRP A 159 3.04 2.47 0.98
CA TRP A 159 3.58 2.10 -0.30
C TRP A 159 3.85 3.37 -1.09
N ALA A 160 5.12 3.64 -1.36
CA ALA A 160 5.57 4.85 -2.03
C ALA A 160 6.39 4.50 -3.25
N CYS A 161 6.62 5.47 -4.13
CA CYS A 161 7.65 5.39 -5.16
C CYS A 161 8.63 6.54 -5.01
N PHE A 162 9.73 6.52 -5.75
CA PHE A 162 10.56 7.72 -5.89
C PHE A 162 9.80 8.79 -6.68
N ALA A 163 9.72 10.00 -6.12
CA ALA A 163 8.88 11.07 -6.65
C ALA A 163 9.33 11.52 -8.05
N GLU A 164 10.63 11.37 -8.34
CA GLU A 164 11.25 11.69 -9.62
C GLU A 164 10.70 10.85 -10.78
N GLU A 165 10.25 9.62 -10.51
CA GLU A 165 9.69 8.72 -11.52
C GLU A 165 8.20 8.99 -11.78
N ALA A 166 7.47 9.48 -10.77
CA ALA A 166 6.03 9.75 -10.86
C ALA A 166 5.68 11.23 -11.12
N GLY A 167 6.65 12.14 -10.96
CA GLY A 167 6.50 13.59 -11.06
C GLY A 167 5.71 14.07 -12.29
N PRO A 168 6.02 13.61 -13.52
CA PRO A 168 5.30 14.06 -14.71
C PRO A 168 3.78 13.78 -14.68
N TYR A 169 3.35 12.70 -14.04
CA TYR A 169 1.94 12.34 -13.92
C TYR A 169 1.25 13.10 -12.79
N TYR A 170 1.98 13.28 -11.69
CA TYR A 170 1.54 14.08 -10.56
C TYR A 170 1.32 15.55 -10.96
N ASP A 171 2.30 16.17 -11.62
CA ASP A 171 2.26 17.57 -12.04
C ASP A 171 1.17 17.84 -13.09
N ALA A 172 0.85 16.84 -13.91
CA ALA A 172 -0.25 16.90 -14.88
C ALA A 172 -1.65 16.78 -14.24
N GLY A 173 -1.75 16.39 -12.96
CA GLY A 173 -3.03 16.15 -12.28
C GLY A 173 -3.80 14.93 -12.80
N ASP A 174 -3.15 14.03 -13.53
CA ASP A 174 -3.75 12.80 -14.05
C ASP A 174 -3.68 11.70 -12.98
N TRP A 175 -4.62 11.73 -12.04
CA TRP A 175 -4.67 10.83 -10.90
C TRP A 175 -4.85 9.36 -11.29
N VAL A 176 -5.57 9.10 -12.39
CA VAL A 176 -5.77 7.74 -12.91
C VAL A 176 -4.45 7.16 -13.40
N LYS A 177 -3.72 7.93 -14.21
CA LYS A 177 -2.41 7.51 -14.72
C LYS A 177 -1.37 7.47 -13.62
N LEU A 178 -1.39 8.40 -12.68
CA LEU A 178 -0.53 8.36 -11.49
C LEU A 178 -0.75 7.06 -10.71
N CYS A 179 -1.99 6.73 -10.36
CA CYS A 179 -2.30 5.48 -9.66
C CYS A 179 -1.90 4.25 -10.49
N ARG A 180 -1.99 4.33 -11.83
CA ARG A 180 -1.53 3.26 -12.71
C ARG A 180 -0.02 3.04 -12.61
N VAL A 181 0.79 4.09 -12.70
CA VAL A 181 2.27 3.96 -12.67
C VAL A 181 2.81 3.57 -11.29
N LEU A 182 2.06 3.92 -10.24
CA LEU A 182 2.29 3.48 -8.86
C LEU A 182 1.76 2.06 -8.58
N GLY A 183 1.22 1.38 -9.60
CA GLY A 183 0.67 0.04 -9.49
C GLY A 183 -0.60 -0.07 -8.61
N LEU A 184 -1.25 1.03 -8.24
CA LEU A 184 -2.44 1.11 -7.36
C LEU A 184 -3.73 0.62 -8.03
N GLY A 185 -3.68 -0.49 -8.76
CA GLY A 185 -4.79 -1.06 -9.53
C GLY A 185 -6.01 -1.51 -8.73
N HIS A 186 -5.92 -1.51 -7.40
CA HIS A 186 -7.03 -1.81 -6.50
C HIS A 186 -7.92 -0.59 -6.21
N PHE A 187 -7.58 0.60 -6.71
CA PHE A 187 -8.48 1.76 -6.64
C PHE A 187 -9.59 1.66 -7.68
N HIS A 188 -10.72 2.30 -7.39
CA HIS A 188 -11.90 2.25 -8.24
C HIS A 188 -12.24 3.63 -8.80
N ASP A 189 -13.06 3.63 -9.84
CA ASP A 189 -13.72 4.82 -10.36
C ASP A 189 -14.52 5.52 -9.24
N GLY A 190 -14.47 6.86 -9.21
CA GLY A 190 -15.08 7.69 -8.18
C GLY A 190 -14.35 7.72 -6.83
N HIS A 191 -13.17 7.10 -6.71
CA HIS A 191 -12.37 7.24 -5.51
C HIS A 191 -11.74 8.64 -5.42
N TRP A 192 -11.68 9.18 -4.21
CA TRP A 192 -10.83 10.31 -3.85
C TRP A 192 -9.48 9.82 -3.33
N VAL A 193 -8.41 10.50 -3.74
CA VAL A 193 -7.04 10.18 -3.33
C VAL A 193 -6.35 11.37 -2.68
N LEU A 194 -5.56 11.06 -1.65
CA LEU A 194 -4.63 11.96 -0.98
C LEU A 194 -3.21 11.62 -1.41
N SER A 195 -2.33 12.62 -1.43
CA SER A 195 -0.92 12.42 -1.75
C SER A 195 0.01 13.05 -0.71
N TRP A 196 1.15 12.40 -0.51
CA TRP A 196 2.25 12.86 0.33
C TRP A 196 3.54 12.82 -0.47
N ARG A 197 4.28 13.91 -0.44
CA ARG A 197 5.61 14.03 -1.04
C ARG A 197 6.61 14.48 0.02
N TYR A 198 7.64 13.68 0.24
CA TYR A 198 8.56 13.89 1.37
C TYR A 198 9.95 13.34 1.09
N GLU A 199 10.94 13.91 1.76
CA GLU A 199 12.32 13.42 1.72
C GLU A 199 12.40 11.96 2.14
N VAL A 200 13.23 11.18 1.45
CA VAL A 200 13.49 9.76 1.79
C VAL A 200 13.88 9.61 3.26
N GLY A 201 14.67 10.55 3.80
CA GLY A 201 15.08 10.53 5.21
C GLY A 201 13.93 10.61 6.21
N LEU A 202 12.77 11.16 5.83
CA LEU A 202 11.58 11.22 6.68
C LEU A 202 10.90 9.84 6.83
N ALA A 203 11.06 8.96 5.84
CA ALA A 203 10.54 7.60 5.87
C ALA A 203 11.33 6.66 6.79
N GLY A 204 12.55 7.05 7.18
CA GLY A 204 13.49 6.17 7.86
C GLY A 204 13.97 5.06 6.94
N THR A 205 14.03 3.83 7.45
CA THR A 205 14.40 2.67 6.63
C THR A 205 13.27 2.30 5.68
N VAL A 206 13.56 2.32 4.39
CA VAL A 206 12.64 1.86 3.34
C VAL A 206 13.01 0.45 2.88
N TYR A 207 12.00 -0.34 2.55
CA TYR A 207 12.12 -1.74 2.18
C TYR A 207 11.56 -1.97 0.79
N ARG A 208 12.04 -3.02 0.13
CA ARG A 208 11.40 -3.49 -1.11
C ARG A 208 10.03 -4.11 -0.78
N PRO A 209 8.99 -3.81 -1.57
CA PRO A 209 7.62 -4.16 -1.19
C PRO A 209 7.31 -5.65 -1.16
N THR A 210 8.01 -6.40 -2.00
CA THR A 210 7.97 -7.85 -2.00
C THR A 210 9.09 -8.35 -1.11
N VAL A 211 8.72 -9.05 -0.05
CA VAL A 211 9.64 -9.83 0.78
C VAL A 211 10.23 -11.00 -0.04
N VAL A 212 10.07 -11.04 -1.36
CA VAL A 212 10.68 -11.98 -2.29
C VAL A 212 11.56 -11.17 -3.24
N GLU A 213 12.87 -11.34 -3.06
CA GLU A 213 13.94 -11.15 -4.07
C GLU A 213 14.15 -9.77 -4.71
N ALA A 214 15.35 -9.24 -4.52
CA ALA A 214 16.28 -9.09 -5.64
C ALA A 214 17.71 -9.04 -5.12
N ASN A 215 18.59 -9.87 -5.67
CA ASN A 215 19.96 -9.40 -5.85
C ASN A 215 19.99 -8.71 -7.23
N ASP A 216 20.34 -7.43 -7.23
CA ASP A 216 20.60 -6.54 -8.38
C ASP A 216 19.46 -6.18 -9.35
N GLY A 217 18.19 -6.08 -8.93
CA GLY A 217 17.10 -5.62 -9.80
C GLY A 217 16.01 -4.78 -9.11
N PRO A 218 15.37 -3.81 -9.80
CA PRO A 218 14.36 -2.91 -9.23
C PRO A 218 12.89 -3.43 -9.28
N PHE A 219 12.63 -4.69 -9.65
CA PHE A 219 11.26 -5.14 -9.98
C PHE A 219 10.59 -6.08 -8.96
N HIS A 220 9.25 -5.96 -8.89
CA HIS A 220 8.27 -6.61 -8.00
C HIS A 220 8.05 -8.11 -8.27
N PHE A 221 7.58 -8.88 -7.27
CA PHE A 221 6.84 -10.13 -7.49
C PHE A 221 5.32 -9.90 -7.39
N PRO A 222 4.47 -10.48 -8.25
CA PRO A 222 3.04 -10.20 -8.25
C PRO A 222 2.33 -10.78 -7.02
N SER A 223 1.28 -10.08 -6.57
CA SER A 223 0.23 -10.70 -5.77
C SER A 223 -0.52 -11.76 -6.59
N PRO A 224 -1.08 -12.83 -6.00
CA PRO A 224 -1.63 -13.93 -6.78
C PRO A 224 -2.85 -13.55 -7.64
N PRO A 225 -3.13 -14.31 -8.73
CA PRO A 225 -4.11 -13.97 -9.78
C PRO A 225 -5.55 -13.69 -9.34
N SER A 226 -6.03 -14.26 -8.23
CA SER A 226 -7.45 -14.28 -7.85
C SER A 226 -7.91 -13.16 -6.91
N GLU A 227 -7.03 -12.28 -6.41
CA GLU A 227 -7.41 -11.27 -5.41
C GLU A 227 -7.54 -9.85 -5.97
N PRO A 228 -8.57 -9.06 -5.62
CA PRO A 228 -8.72 -7.67 -6.03
C PRO A 228 -7.76 -6.71 -5.29
N TYR A 229 -7.23 -7.12 -4.14
CA TYR A 229 -6.34 -6.32 -3.29
C TYR A 229 -4.85 -6.50 -3.61
N GLY A 230 -4.53 -7.00 -4.81
CA GLY A 230 -3.16 -7.26 -5.22
C GLY A 230 -2.32 -6.01 -4.99
N ILE A 231 -1.46 -6.09 -3.98
CA ILE A 231 -0.66 -4.98 -3.50
C ILE A 231 0.37 -4.77 -4.59
N THR A 232 0.06 -3.72 -5.35
CA THR A 232 0.66 -3.16 -6.55
C THR A 232 1.67 -4.01 -7.31
N MET A 233 1.42 -4.08 -8.60
CA MET A 233 2.29 -4.71 -9.57
C MET A 233 2.40 -3.75 -10.73
N PRO A 234 3.58 -3.65 -11.37
CA PRO A 234 3.77 -2.82 -12.54
C PRO A 234 2.62 -3.00 -13.51
N LEU A 235 1.76 -1.99 -13.65
CA LEU A 235 0.75 -1.93 -14.71
C LEU A 235 1.43 -1.46 -16.00
N ASP A 236 2.63 -2.01 -16.25
CA ASP A 236 3.50 -1.69 -17.36
C ASP A 236 2.83 -2.15 -18.65
N LEU A 237 2.25 -1.17 -19.34
CA LEU A 237 1.55 -1.33 -20.60
C LEU A 237 2.49 -1.12 -21.81
N GLY A 238 3.81 -1.03 -21.60
CA GLY A 238 4.78 -0.75 -22.66
C GLY A 238 4.91 0.73 -23.02
N ASP A 239 3.87 1.53 -22.78
CA ASP A 239 3.86 2.98 -23.07
C ASP A 239 4.37 3.82 -21.88
N VAL A 240 4.36 3.24 -20.68
CA VAL A 240 4.74 3.91 -19.44
C VAL A 240 5.47 2.94 -18.51
N PRO A 241 6.75 3.19 -18.18
CA PRO A 241 7.45 2.37 -17.21
C PRO A 241 6.81 2.53 -15.83
N ALA A 242 6.66 1.43 -15.11
CA ALA A 242 6.25 1.47 -13.70
C ALA A 242 7.35 2.09 -12.85
N CYS A 243 6.95 2.81 -11.80
CA CYS A 243 7.89 3.38 -10.84
C CYS A 243 8.48 2.28 -9.93
N CYS A 244 9.70 2.50 -9.46
CA CYS A 244 10.31 1.74 -8.39
C CYS A 244 9.56 2.03 -7.10
N GLU A 245 8.89 1.01 -6.56
CA GLU A 245 8.12 1.15 -5.35
C GLU A 245 8.93 0.70 -4.12
N VAL A 246 8.65 1.33 -2.98
CA VAL A 246 9.24 1.05 -1.68
C VAL A 246 8.15 1.04 -0.63
N VAL A 247 8.45 0.38 0.49
CA VAL A 247 7.55 0.28 1.63
C VAL A 247 8.24 0.77 2.88
N HIS A 248 7.53 1.54 3.69
CA HIS A 248 8.01 2.00 4.99
C HIS A 248 6.84 2.23 5.95
N PRO A 249 7.11 2.46 7.24
CA PRO A 249 6.07 2.79 8.20
C PRO A 249 5.32 4.07 7.80
N PRO A 250 4.01 4.15 8.04
CA PRO A 250 3.22 5.37 7.84
C PRO A 250 3.83 6.58 8.51
N LEU A 251 3.78 7.75 7.84
CA LEU A 251 4.09 9.00 8.53
C LEU A 251 2.95 9.35 9.48
N THR A 252 3.30 9.89 10.65
CA THR A 252 2.35 10.25 11.70
C THR A 252 2.63 11.67 12.21
N GLY A 253 1.65 12.25 12.90
CA GLY A 253 1.67 13.58 13.48
C GLY A 253 2.07 14.66 12.48
N GLN A 254 2.94 15.55 12.94
CA GLN A 254 3.43 16.67 12.13
C GLN A 254 4.26 16.25 10.91
N ALA A 255 4.79 15.02 10.87
CA ALA A 255 5.44 14.51 9.66
C ALA A 255 4.40 14.25 8.56
N ALA A 256 3.28 13.60 8.90
CA ALA A 256 2.18 13.35 7.96
C ALA A 256 1.56 14.65 7.43
N VAL A 257 1.31 15.62 8.33
CA VAL A 257 0.72 16.92 7.95
C VAL A 257 1.65 17.70 7.00
N ARG A 258 2.95 17.78 7.32
CA ARG A 258 3.92 18.54 6.50
C ARG A 258 4.20 17.88 5.15
N ALA A 259 4.23 16.55 5.12
CA ALA A 259 4.45 15.78 3.90
C ALA A 259 3.23 15.75 2.98
N CYS A 260 2.03 15.96 3.53
CA CYS A 260 0.81 16.01 2.72
C CYS A 260 0.89 17.20 1.76
N THR A 261 0.57 16.95 0.50
CA THR A 261 0.67 17.95 -0.56
C THR A 261 -0.45 18.99 -0.46
N GLY A 262 -1.52 18.68 0.27
CA GLY A 262 -2.74 19.49 0.35
C GLY A 262 -3.62 19.35 -0.88
N LEU A 263 -3.33 18.40 -1.78
CA LEU A 263 -4.14 18.11 -2.96
C LEU A 263 -5.05 16.90 -2.74
N LEU A 264 -6.26 17.00 -3.27
CA LEU A 264 -7.20 15.91 -3.45
C LEU A 264 -7.33 15.61 -4.94
N GLY A 265 -7.21 14.33 -5.29
CA GLY A 265 -7.46 13.84 -6.63
C GLY A 265 -8.76 13.07 -6.72
N HIS A 266 -9.54 13.32 -7.77
CA HIS A 266 -10.70 12.51 -8.11
C HIS A 266 -10.31 11.49 -9.19
N MET A 267 -10.64 10.23 -8.98
CA MET A 267 -10.41 9.16 -9.94
C MET A 267 -11.58 9.12 -10.93
N GLU A 268 -11.41 9.72 -12.11
CA GLU A 268 -12.39 9.68 -13.23
C GLU A 268 -12.45 8.33 -13.97
N GLY A 269 -11.82 7.30 -13.39
CA GLY A 269 -11.79 5.95 -13.89
C GLY A 269 -10.91 5.06 -13.02
N ALA A 270 -11.11 3.74 -13.13
CA ALA A 270 -10.22 2.79 -12.48
C ALA A 270 -8.82 2.82 -13.14
N PRO A 271 -7.72 2.70 -12.37
CA PRO A 271 -6.36 2.63 -12.93
C PRO A 271 -6.19 1.48 -13.93
N CYS A 272 -6.94 0.39 -13.74
CA CYS A 272 -7.02 -0.76 -14.62
C CYS A 272 -8.41 -1.40 -14.53
N SER A 273 -8.87 -2.05 -15.60
CA SER A 273 -10.07 -2.89 -15.50
C SER A 273 -9.77 -4.19 -14.74
N THR A 274 -10.80 -4.78 -14.15
CA THR A 274 -10.69 -6.08 -13.45
C THR A 274 -10.30 -7.22 -14.40
N GLY A 275 -10.70 -7.17 -15.67
CA GLY A 275 -10.27 -8.13 -16.69
C GLY A 275 -8.79 -7.98 -17.05
N ASP A 276 -8.29 -6.75 -17.08
CA ASP A 276 -6.89 -6.48 -17.41
C ASP A 276 -5.93 -6.83 -16.26
N LEU A 277 -6.38 -6.75 -15.01
CA LEU A 277 -5.56 -7.12 -13.85
C LEU A 277 -5.03 -8.55 -13.92
N HIS A 278 -5.86 -9.51 -14.36
CA HIS A 278 -5.42 -10.89 -14.54
C HIS A 278 -4.36 -11.02 -15.64
N LEU A 279 -4.56 -10.33 -16.76
CA LEU A 279 -3.61 -10.30 -17.87
C LEU A 279 -2.28 -9.62 -17.47
N PHE A 280 -2.33 -8.53 -16.71
CA PHE A 280 -1.14 -7.86 -16.20
C PHE A 280 -0.36 -8.75 -15.24
N ARG A 281 -1.06 -9.53 -14.40
CA ARG A 281 -0.44 -10.53 -13.53
C ARG A 281 0.32 -11.56 -14.36
N GLN A 282 -0.32 -12.08 -15.39
CA GLN A 282 0.30 -13.04 -16.28
C GLN A 282 1.52 -12.47 -17.00
N ARG A 283 1.42 -11.27 -17.59
CA ARG A 283 2.56 -10.64 -18.29
C ARG A 283 3.73 -10.32 -17.36
N HIS A 284 3.43 -9.80 -16.17
CA HIS A 284 4.46 -9.52 -15.16
C HIS A 284 5.15 -10.82 -14.72
N THR A 285 4.37 -11.89 -14.55
CA THR A 285 4.90 -13.24 -14.30
C THR A 285 5.84 -13.72 -15.40
N GLU A 286 5.44 -13.59 -16.66
CA GLU A 286 6.23 -14.00 -17.81
C GLU A 286 7.53 -13.20 -17.94
N ARG A 287 7.47 -11.90 -17.68
CA ARG A 287 8.65 -11.03 -17.60
C ARG A 287 9.59 -11.46 -16.48
N LEU A 288 9.06 -11.80 -15.30
CA LEU A 288 9.87 -12.31 -14.20
C LEU A 288 10.54 -13.64 -14.55
N LYS A 289 9.83 -14.55 -15.21
CA LYS A 289 10.44 -15.77 -15.75
C LYS A 289 11.53 -15.43 -16.78
N THR A 290 11.28 -14.52 -17.70
CA THR A 290 12.25 -14.22 -18.76
C THR A 290 13.53 -13.59 -18.21
N ASN A 291 13.40 -12.64 -17.28
CA ASN A 291 14.52 -11.84 -16.79
C ASN A 291 15.17 -12.42 -15.53
N TYR A 292 14.45 -13.25 -14.77
CA TYR A 292 14.85 -13.74 -13.45
C TYR A 292 14.66 -15.25 -13.26
N ASN A 293 14.48 -16.06 -14.31
CA ASN A 293 14.52 -17.53 -14.22
C ASN A 293 15.95 -18.05 -14.01
N LYS A 294 16.53 -17.68 -12.87
CA LYS A 294 17.72 -18.32 -12.31
C LYS A 294 17.27 -19.64 -11.67
N PRO A 295 18.12 -20.68 -11.65
CA PRO A 295 17.81 -21.96 -10.96
C PRO A 295 17.32 -21.75 -9.53
N GLN A 296 17.80 -20.66 -8.93
CA GLN A 296 17.49 -20.27 -7.59
C GLN A 296 15.99 -19.95 -7.40
N ASN A 297 15.37 -19.33 -8.40
CA ASN A 297 14.03 -18.75 -8.37
C ASN A 297 12.92 -19.74 -8.77
N GLN A 298 13.30 -20.94 -9.22
CA GLN A 298 12.38 -21.91 -9.82
C GLN A 298 11.38 -22.50 -8.82
N GLU A 299 11.79 -22.80 -7.58
CA GLU A 299 10.86 -23.34 -6.57
C GLU A 299 9.76 -22.34 -6.21
N TRP A 300 10.09 -21.05 -6.15
CA TRP A 300 9.12 -20.00 -5.90
C TRP A 300 8.11 -19.88 -7.07
N PHE A 301 8.61 -19.85 -8.32
CA PHE A 301 7.76 -19.80 -9.51
C PHE A 301 6.83 -21.00 -9.60
N ASN A 302 7.30 -22.21 -9.29
CA ASN A 302 6.50 -23.42 -9.35
C ASN A 302 5.39 -23.45 -8.29
N ARG A 303 5.60 -22.83 -7.12
CA ARG A 303 4.65 -22.81 -6.00
C ARG A 303 3.54 -21.77 -6.14
N HIS A 304 3.88 -20.56 -6.58
CA HIS A 304 2.94 -19.43 -6.56
C HIS A 304 2.27 -19.17 -7.93
N MET A 305 2.83 -19.75 -9.00
CA MET A 305 2.36 -19.52 -10.36
C MET A 305 1.74 -20.78 -11.00
N GLY A 306 1.65 -21.88 -10.25
CA GLY A 306 1.11 -23.17 -10.69
C GLY A 306 -0.38 -23.36 -10.44
N ILE A 307 -1.10 -22.33 -9.98
CA ILE A 307 -2.55 -22.39 -9.82
C ILE A 307 -3.17 -21.79 -11.09
N SER A 308 -3.36 -22.65 -12.09
CA SER A 308 -4.26 -22.44 -13.22
C SER A 308 -5.69 -22.77 -12.83
#